data_AF-A0A1Z8MCK4-F1
#
_entry.id   AF-A0A1Z8MCK4-F1
#
_cell.length_a   1.000
_cell.length_b   1.000
_cell.length_c   1.000
_cell.angle_alpha   90.00
_cell.angle_beta   90.00
_cell.angle_gamma   90.00
#
_symmetry.space_group_name_H-M   'P 1'
#
loop_
_entity.id
_entity.type
_entity.pdbx_description
1 polymer ?
#
loop_
_entity_poly.entity_id
_entity_poly.type
_entity_poly.pdbx_seq_one_letter_code
_entity_poly.pdbx_strand_id
1 'polypeptide(L)'
;MQWPQFPDYGCFLRWPENGHGFIHPEDMATVRRLMPSPRVLKRTQFDGTYYHYRYGPLGFRLRPAMWLQVSHEGFDIDDRVETVGVGLERERFVATIWGMYYIQRKGCILYRLRRGDQLVPNLYPADQMRLLESKAKLGPAHTKYRQPKWERKGPERRGAG
;
A
#
# COMPACT_ATOMS: atom_id res chain seq x y z
N MET A 1 22.48 12.36 -17.01
CA MET A 1 21.75 12.05 -15.76
C MET A 1 20.71 10.98 -16.08
N GLN A 2 20.82 9.79 -15.51
CA GLN A 2 19.69 8.84 -15.52
C GLN A 2 18.71 9.32 -14.44
N TRP A 3 17.50 9.64 -14.86
CA TRP A 3 16.39 9.85 -13.92
C TRP A 3 16.07 8.52 -13.23
N PRO A 4 15.69 8.52 -11.94
CA PRO A 4 15.31 7.29 -11.26
C PRO A 4 14.11 6.65 -11.97
N GLN A 5 14.15 5.33 -12.11
CA GLN A 5 12.98 4.59 -12.57
C GLN A 5 11.94 4.56 -11.46
N PHE A 6 10.69 4.85 -11.81
CA PHE A 6 9.58 4.79 -10.87
C PHE A 6 8.75 3.50 -11.04
N PRO A 7 8.18 2.96 -9.95
CA PRO A 7 8.35 3.43 -8.58
C PRO A 7 9.71 3.05 -8.00
N ASP A 8 10.23 3.90 -7.11
CA ASP A 8 11.37 3.57 -6.26
C ASP A 8 11.07 3.82 -4.78
N TYR A 9 11.90 3.26 -3.91
CA TYR A 9 11.63 3.14 -2.48
C TYR A 9 12.78 3.69 -1.67
N GLY A 10 12.46 4.24 -0.50
CA GLY A 10 13.45 4.82 0.38
C GLY A 10 12.86 5.52 1.59
N CYS A 11 13.71 6.11 2.42
CA CYS A 11 13.29 6.79 3.63
C CYS A 11 14.10 8.05 3.92
N PHE A 12 13.51 8.93 4.73
CA PHE A 12 14.16 10.13 5.25
C PHE A 12 14.43 9.94 6.73
N LEU A 13 15.65 9.55 7.06
CA LEU A 13 16.06 9.30 8.45
C LEU A 13 16.40 10.57 9.21
N ARG A 14 16.62 11.68 8.50
CA ARG A 14 16.85 13.01 9.05
C ARG A 14 16.16 14.05 8.18
N TRP A 15 15.91 15.23 8.74
CA TRP A 15 15.50 16.39 7.95
C TRP A 15 16.65 16.82 7.03
N PRO A 16 16.34 17.28 5.80
CA PRO A 16 17.29 18.05 5.01
C PRO A 16 17.77 19.30 5.77
N GLU A 17 19.01 19.72 5.50
CA GLU A 17 19.66 20.84 6.21
C GLU A 17 18.91 22.17 6.06
N ASN A 18 18.27 22.39 4.90
CA ASN A 18 17.48 23.59 4.60
C ASN A 18 16.07 23.57 5.24
N GLY A 19 15.84 22.73 6.25
CA GLY A 19 14.59 22.69 7.01
C GLY A 19 13.41 22.13 6.22
N HIS A 20 12.28 22.83 6.19
CA HIS A 20 11.02 22.35 5.62
C HIS A 20 10.71 22.88 4.21
N GLY A 21 11.57 23.72 3.61
CA GLY A 21 11.30 24.37 2.32
C GLY A 21 11.16 23.43 1.12
N PHE A 22 11.54 22.15 1.30
CA PHE A 22 11.36 21.10 0.31
C PHE A 22 9.96 20.47 0.33
N ILE A 23 9.15 20.73 1.36
CA ILE A 23 7.81 20.13 1.51
C ILE A 23 6.80 20.99 0.76
N HIS A 24 5.87 20.37 0.03
CA HIS A 24 4.75 21.11 -0.54
C HIS A 24 3.90 21.73 0.58
N PRO A 25 3.50 23.02 0.51
CA PRO A 25 2.82 23.71 1.61
C PRO A 25 1.57 22.99 2.15
N GLU A 26 0.77 22.40 1.26
CA GLU A 26 -0.44 21.66 1.61
C GLU A 26 -0.17 20.32 2.33
N ASP A 27 1.03 19.77 2.17
CA ASP A 27 1.36 18.42 2.63
C ASP A 27 2.13 18.42 3.96
N MET A 28 2.40 19.61 4.52
CA MET A 28 3.17 19.81 5.74
C MET A 28 2.70 18.97 6.93
N ALA A 29 1.38 18.90 7.14
CA ALA A 29 0.81 18.13 8.25
C ALA A 29 1.04 16.62 8.09
N THR A 30 0.89 16.11 6.86
CA THR A 30 1.12 14.70 6.52
C THR A 30 2.59 14.34 6.67
N VAL A 31 3.47 15.17 6.11
CA VAL A 31 4.92 14.91 6.12
C VAL A 31 5.48 14.95 7.54
N ARG A 32 5.07 15.90 8.39
CA ARG A 32 5.51 15.95 9.79
C ARG A 32 5.14 14.72 10.62
N ARG A 33 4.09 13.99 10.25
CA ARG A 33 3.71 12.73 10.90
C ARG A 33 4.53 11.54 10.42
N LEU A 34 5.05 11.62 9.19
CA LEU A 34 5.76 10.54 8.52
C LEU A 34 7.27 10.68 8.57
N MET A 35 7.81 11.89 8.66
CA MET A 35 9.22 12.21 8.50
C MET A 35 9.73 13.12 9.62
N PRO A 36 11.00 12.96 10.03
CA PRO A 36 11.92 11.91 9.63
C PRO A 36 11.56 10.59 10.33
N SER A 37 11.67 9.47 9.63
CA SER A 37 11.44 8.16 10.22
C SER A 37 12.02 7.04 9.35
N PRO A 38 12.17 5.81 9.90
CA PRO A 38 12.55 4.65 9.11
C PRO A 38 11.43 4.15 8.18
N ARG A 39 10.27 4.82 8.10
CA ARG A 39 9.19 4.40 7.19
C ARG A 39 9.67 4.41 5.75
N VAL A 40 9.48 3.28 5.06
CA VAL A 40 9.79 3.16 3.64
C VAL A 40 8.64 3.80 2.85
N LEU A 41 8.98 4.84 2.10
CA LEU A 41 8.08 5.59 1.25
C LEU A 41 8.23 5.09 -0.18
N LYS A 42 7.11 5.02 -0.91
CA LYS A 42 7.08 4.72 -2.34
C LYS A 42 7.02 6.03 -3.12
N ARG A 43 8.06 6.33 -3.90
CA ARG A 43 8.07 7.48 -4.80
C ARG A 43 7.61 7.01 -6.19
N THR A 44 6.58 7.66 -6.71
CA THR A 44 5.77 7.13 -7.81
C THR A 44 5.92 7.89 -9.11
N GLN A 45 6.27 9.17 -9.06
CA GLN A 45 6.44 10.03 -10.23
C GLN A 45 7.15 11.34 -9.84
N PHE A 46 7.55 12.09 -10.86
CA PHE A 46 8.05 13.45 -10.76
C PHE A 46 7.29 14.34 -11.75
N ASP A 47 6.77 15.48 -11.28
CA ASP A 47 5.98 16.40 -12.12
C ASP A 47 6.79 17.59 -12.67
N GLY A 48 8.12 17.56 -12.50
CA GLY A 48 9.02 18.65 -12.88
C GLY A 48 9.43 19.55 -11.70
N THR A 49 8.65 19.58 -10.62
CA THR A 49 8.99 20.34 -9.40
C THR A 49 9.01 19.47 -8.15
N TYR A 50 8.04 18.56 -8.03
CA TYR A 50 7.84 17.70 -6.88
C TYR A 50 7.87 16.22 -7.27
N TYR A 51 8.50 15.43 -6.43
CA TYR A 51 8.32 14.00 -6.37
C TYR A 51 7.04 13.68 -5.60
N HIS A 52 6.28 12.70 -6.10
CA HIS A 52 5.04 12.24 -5.49
C HIS A 52 5.29 10.96 -4.71
N TYR A 53 5.07 11.02 -3.40
CA TYR A 53 5.29 9.93 -2.47
C TYR A 53 3.97 9.35 -2.00
N ARG A 54 4.00 8.05 -1.70
CA ARG A 54 2.93 7.34 -1.02
C ARG A 54 3.44 6.56 0.19
N TYR A 55 2.61 6.50 1.22
CA TYR A 55 2.73 5.57 2.34
C TYR A 55 1.34 4.98 2.61
N GLY A 56 1.04 3.85 1.98
CA GLY A 56 -0.32 3.31 1.88
C GLY A 56 -1.27 4.33 1.23
N PRO A 57 -2.38 4.71 1.89
CA PRO A 57 -3.31 5.69 1.34
C PRO A 57 -2.82 7.14 1.42
N LEU A 58 -1.78 7.43 2.21
CA LEU A 58 -1.27 8.79 2.39
C LEU A 58 -0.42 9.20 1.19
N GLY A 59 -0.79 10.30 0.53
CA GLY A 59 -0.03 10.93 -0.54
C GLY A 59 0.55 12.28 -0.10
N PHE A 60 1.76 12.60 -0.57
CA PHE A 60 2.39 13.90 -0.36
C PHE A 60 3.48 14.18 -1.40
N ARG A 61 3.89 15.45 -1.49
CA ARG A 61 4.82 15.97 -2.48
C ARG A 61 6.03 16.61 -1.81
N LEU A 62 7.21 16.26 -2.29
CA LEU A 62 8.48 16.86 -1.85
C LEU A 62 9.30 17.28 -3.06
N ARG A 63 9.97 18.42 -2.96
CA ARG A 63 11.05 18.78 -3.89
C ARG A 63 12.21 17.78 -3.77
N PRO A 64 13.07 17.66 -4.80
CA PRO A 64 14.27 16.84 -4.73
C PRO A 64 15.08 17.12 -3.46
N ALA A 65 15.29 16.07 -2.67
CA ALA A 65 16.08 16.09 -1.45
C ALA A 65 16.81 14.76 -1.32
N MET A 66 17.96 14.76 -0.63
CA MET A 66 18.70 13.53 -0.37
C MET A 66 17.88 12.63 0.56
N TRP A 67 17.75 11.38 0.15
CA TRP A 67 17.04 10.35 0.89
C TRP A 67 17.83 9.05 0.78
N LEU A 68 17.58 8.10 1.69
CA LEU A 68 18.20 6.80 1.63
C LEU A 68 17.36 5.90 0.73
N GLN A 69 17.87 5.57 -0.45
CA GLN A 69 17.22 4.60 -1.34
C GLN A 69 17.31 3.20 -0.71
N VAL A 70 16.21 2.45 -0.81
CA VAL A 70 16.03 1.12 -0.23
C VAL A 70 15.52 0.20 -1.34
N SER A 71 16.12 -1.00 -1.45
CA SER A 71 15.66 -2.02 -2.40
C SER A 71 14.26 -2.50 -2.04
N HIS A 72 13.38 -2.62 -3.04
CA HIS A 72 12.06 -3.20 -2.84
C HIS A 72 12.18 -4.72 -2.62
N GLU A 73 11.49 -5.25 -1.61
CA GLU A 73 11.53 -6.68 -1.26
C GLU A 73 10.25 -7.43 -1.69
N GLY A 74 9.47 -6.88 -2.63
CA GLY A 74 8.31 -7.56 -3.23
C GLY A 74 6.96 -7.32 -2.54
N PHE A 75 6.92 -6.49 -1.49
CA PHE A 75 5.69 -6.19 -0.73
C PHE A 75 5.44 -4.69 -0.61
N ASP A 76 4.18 -4.28 -0.68
CA ASP A 76 3.68 -2.92 -0.47
C ASP A 76 2.70 -2.88 0.72
N ILE A 77 2.43 -1.68 1.25
CA ILE A 77 1.32 -1.45 2.19
C ILE A 77 0.00 -1.81 1.50
N ASP A 78 -0.95 -2.35 2.28
CA ASP A 78 -2.23 -2.91 1.86
C ASP A 78 -2.16 -4.29 1.17
N ASP A 79 -0.97 -4.83 0.93
CA ASP A 79 -0.84 -6.22 0.48
C ASP A 79 -1.34 -7.19 1.56
N ARG A 80 -2.10 -8.20 1.11
CA ARG A 80 -2.56 -9.30 1.94
C ARG A 80 -1.51 -10.40 1.94
N VAL A 81 -1.08 -10.82 3.12
CA VAL A 81 -0.01 -11.80 3.29
C VAL A 81 -0.43 -12.90 4.26
N GLU A 82 0.14 -14.08 4.08
CA GLU A 82 0.15 -15.15 5.08
C GLU A 82 1.54 -15.20 5.70
N THR A 83 1.61 -15.29 7.03
CA THR A 83 2.88 -15.52 7.71
C THR A 83 3.31 -16.98 7.51
N VAL A 84 4.54 -17.19 7.04
CA VAL A 84 5.13 -18.53 7.04
C VAL A 84 5.74 -18.76 8.42
N GLY A 85 5.13 -19.65 9.19
CA GLY A 85 5.65 -20.02 10.51
C GLY A 85 7.10 -20.49 10.38
N VAL A 86 8.02 -19.87 11.13
CA VAL A 86 9.41 -20.29 11.24
C VAL A 86 9.58 -20.98 12.60
N GLY A 87 9.87 -22.28 12.57
CA GLY A 87 10.00 -23.12 13.78
C GLY A 87 8.67 -23.57 14.39
N LEU A 88 8.73 -24.13 15.60
CA LEU A 88 7.59 -24.73 16.31
C LEU A 88 6.60 -23.73 16.94
N GLU A 89 6.91 -22.43 16.98
CA GLU A 89 6.16 -21.47 17.83
C GLU A 89 5.35 -20.40 17.10
N ARG A 90 5.48 -20.24 15.78
CA ARG A 90 4.78 -19.16 15.07
C ARG A 90 3.56 -19.68 14.33
N GLU A 91 2.39 -19.39 14.90
CA GLU A 91 1.10 -19.59 14.27
C GLU A 91 1.06 -18.88 12.91
N ARG A 92 0.61 -19.61 11.88
CA ARG A 92 0.34 -19.06 10.55
C ARG A 92 -0.96 -18.28 10.61
N PHE A 93 -0.94 -17.06 10.11
CA PHE A 93 -2.15 -16.25 10.02
C PHE A 93 -2.10 -15.34 8.80
N VAL A 94 -3.30 -14.94 8.38
CA VAL A 94 -3.48 -13.95 7.32
C VAL A 94 -3.57 -12.56 7.91
N ALA A 95 -2.86 -11.61 7.32
CA ALA A 95 -2.87 -10.21 7.72
C ALA A 95 -2.71 -9.28 6.51
N THR A 96 -2.85 -7.99 6.75
CA THR A 96 -2.56 -6.93 5.78
C THR A 96 -1.32 -6.17 6.23
N ILE A 97 -0.45 -5.81 5.30
CA ILE A 97 0.71 -4.94 5.60
C ILE A 97 0.19 -3.53 5.88
N TRP A 98 0.46 -3.05 7.09
CA TRP A 98 0.06 -1.72 7.55
C TRP A 98 1.20 -0.69 7.47
N GLY A 99 2.44 -1.16 7.48
CA GLY A 99 3.59 -0.27 7.41
C GLY A 99 4.87 -1.00 7.06
N MET A 100 5.77 -0.28 6.40
CA MET A 100 7.09 -0.74 5.98
C MET A 100 8.16 0.10 6.68
N TYR A 101 9.18 -0.53 7.24
CA TYR A 101 10.22 0.13 8.04
C TYR A 101 11.60 -0.39 7.68
N TYR A 102 12.50 0.50 7.24
CA TYR A 102 13.88 0.15 6.96
C TYR A 102 14.70 0.07 8.24
N ILE A 103 15.36 -1.05 8.47
CA ILE A 103 16.21 -1.29 9.63
C ILE A 103 17.67 -1.23 9.19
N GLN A 104 18.30 -0.06 9.34
CA GLN A 104 19.65 0.19 8.84
C GLN A 104 20.68 -0.86 9.27
N ARG A 105 20.67 -1.26 10.55
CA ARG A 105 21.61 -2.26 11.08
C ARG A 105 21.49 -3.65 10.43
N LYS A 106 20.33 -3.96 9.82
CA LYS A 106 20.04 -5.23 9.15
C LYS A 106 20.05 -5.11 7.63
N GLY A 107 20.01 -3.89 7.08
CA GLY A 107 19.94 -3.66 5.64
C GLY A 107 18.65 -4.14 4.97
N CYS A 108 17.55 -4.30 5.72
CA CYS A 108 16.29 -4.85 5.21
C CYS A 108 15.05 -4.07 5.66
N ILE A 109 13.93 -4.34 4.99
CA ILE A 109 12.61 -3.86 5.36
C ILE A 109 11.97 -4.86 6.34
N LEU A 110 11.41 -4.32 7.42
CA LEU A 110 10.48 -5.06 8.26
C LEU A 110 9.08 -4.48 8.16
N TYR A 111 8.10 -5.36 8.23
CA TYR A 111 6.71 -5.10 7.92
C TYR A 111 5.85 -5.18 9.19
N ARG A 112 5.05 -4.14 9.42
CA ARG A 112 4.01 -4.12 10.45
C ARG A 112 2.75 -4.73 9.86
N LEU A 113 2.20 -5.73 10.54
CA LEU A 113 0.98 -6.39 10.11
C LEU A 113 -0.23 -5.92 10.92
N ARG A 114 -1.41 -5.98 10.30
CA ARG A 114 -2.71 -5.70 10.90
C ARG A 114 -3.68 -6.86 10.61
N ARG A 115 -4.44 -7.28 11.63
CA ARG A 115 -5.50 -8.30 11.55
C ARG A 115 -6.81 -7.66 12.00
N GLY A 116 -7.80 -7.55 11.11
CA GLY A 116 -9.00 -6.77 11.41
C GLY A 116 -8.60 -5.35 11.78
N ASP A 117 -8.88 -4.91 13.01
CA ASP A 117 -8.48 -3.58 13.52
C ASP A 117 -7.29 -3.62 14.49
N GLN A 118 -6.70 -4.79 14.72
CA GLN A 118 -5.60 -4.97 15.65
C GLN A 118 -4.24 -4.96 14.94
N LEU A 119 -3.31 -4.14 15.43
CA LEU A 119 -1.92 -4.18 15.00
C LEU A 119 -1.19 -5.36 15.66
N VAL A 120 -0.41 -6.08 14.86
CA VAL A 120 0.47 -7.13 15.38
C VAL A 120 1.71 -6.45 16.00
N PRO A 121 2.07 -6.76 17.26
CA PRO A 121 3.17 -6.09 17.97
C PRO A 121 4.56 -6.30 17.37
N ASN A 122 4.76 -7.42 16.68
CA ASN A 122 6.03 -7.75 16.04
C ASN A 122 6.10 -7.23 14.60
N LEU A 123 7.32 -6.93 14.15
CA LEU A 123 7.61 -6.69 12.74
C LEU A 123 8.10 -7.98 12.09
N TYR A 124 7.73 -8.18 10.84
CA TYR A 124 8.03 -9.39 10.07
C TYR A 124 8.97 -9.04 8.91
N PRO A 125 10.06 -9.78 8.69
CA PRO A 125 10.85 -9.69 7.46
C PRO A 125 10.10 -10.32 6.27
N ALA A 126 10.51 -9.97 5.04
CA ALA A 126 9.95 -10.49 3.80
C ALA A 126 9.94 -12.03 3.71
N ASP A 127 11.01 -12.69 4.15
CA ASP A 127 11.17 -14.15 4.12
C ASP A 127 10.22 -14.91 5.07
N GLN A 128 9.54 -14.20 5.98
CA GLN A 128 8.55 -14.75 6.91
C GLN A 128 7.10 -14.53 6.44
N MET A 129 6.92 -14.09 5.20
CA MET A 129 5.62 -13.80 4.65
C MET A 129 5.51 -14.34 3.23
N ARG A 130 4.29 -14.68 2.85
CA ARG A 130 3.93 -14.98 1.47
C ARG A 130 2.80 -14.08 1.06
N LEU A 131 2.94 -13.45 -0.11
CA LEU A 131 1.85 -12.70 -0.71
C LEU A 131 0.69 -13.65 -1.00
N LEU A 132 -0.50 -13.34 -0.49
CA LEU A 132 -1.71 -14.05 -0.87
C LEU A 132 -2.22 -13.38 -2.13
N GLU A 133 -2.04 -14.03 -3.27
CA GLU A 133 -2.55 -13.52 -4.53
C GLU A 133 -4.06 -13.27 -4.42
N SER A 134 -4.45 -12.01 -4.59
CA SER A 134 -5.75 -11.63 -5.13
C SER A 134 -5.60 -10.36 -5.95
N LYS A 135 -4.85 -10.48 -7.05
CA LYS A 135 -5.02 -9.57 -8.19
C LYS A 135 -5.91 -10.25 -9.23
N ALA A 136 -7.17 -10.49 -8.87
CA ALA A 136 -8.20 -10.49 -9.90
C ALA A 136 -8.32 -9.05 -10.42
N LYS A 137 -7.46 -8.66 -11.37
CA LYS A 137 -7.83 -7.63 -12.32
C LYS A 137 -9.05 -8.20 -13.03
N LEU A 138 -10.25 -7.84 -12.58
CA LEU A 138 -11.44 -8.04 -13.40
C LEU A 138 -11.15 -7.29 -14.70
N GLY A 139 -10.88 -8.02 -15.78
CA GLY A 139 -11.04 -7.48 -17.11
C GLY A 139 -12.46 -6.94 -17.25
N PRO A 140 -12.72 -5.97 -18.15
CA PRO A 140 -14.06 -5.45 -18.35
C PRO A 140 -15.03 -6.63 -18.50
N ALA A 141 -16.12 -6.59 -17.73
CA ALA A 141 -17.10 -7.66 -17.69
C ALA A 141 -17.63 -7.95 -19.11
N HIS A 142 -17.17 -9.03 -19.72
CA HIS A 142 -17.73 -9.55 -20.98
C HIS A 142 -18.89 -10.53 -20.75
N THR A 143 -19.42 -10.58 -19.54
CA THR A 143 -20.64 -11.33 -19.26
C THR A 143 -21.83 -10.56 -19.82
N LYS A 144 -22.24 -10.86 -21.05
CA LYS A 144 -23.57 -10.50 -21.56
C LYS A 144 -24.60 -11.19 -20.65
N TYR A 145 -25.10 -10.48 -19.64
CA TYR A 145 -26.26 -10.93 -18.91
C TYR A 145 -27.42 -11.09 -19.89
N ARG A 146 -27.91 -12.32 -20.06
CA ARG A 146 -29.16 -12.58 -20.77
C ARG A 146 -30.26 -11.93 -19.94
N GLN A 147 -30.88 -10.87 -20.47
CA GLN A 147 -31.97 -10.22 -19.75
C GLN A 147 -33.09 -11.23 -19.47
N PRO A 148 -33.61 -11.28 -18.23
CA PRO A 148 -34.72 -12.16 -17.91
C PRO A 148 -35.95 -11.72 -18.72
N LYS A 149 -36.53 -12.64 -19.50
CA LYS A 149 -37.83 -12.45 -20.13
C LYS A 149 -38.90 -12.53 -19.04
N TRP A 150 -39.37 -11.39 -18.55
CA TRP A 150 -40.55 -11.37 -17.70
C TRP A 150 -41.79 -11.52 -18.60
N GLU A 151 -42.31 -12.74 -18.71
CA GLU A 151 -43.65 -12.93 -19.26
C GLU A 151 -44.68 -12.46 -18.24
N ARG A 152 -45.33 -11.31 -18.52
CA ARG A 152 -46.52 -10.87 -17.79
C ARG A 152 -47.68 -11.82 -18.14
N LYS A 153 -47.97 -12.79 -17.27
CA LYS A 153 -49.34 -13.31 -17.15
C LYS A 153 -50.12 -12.40 -16.21
N GLY A 154 -50.94 -11.52 -16.79
CA GLY A 154 -51.93 -10.75 -16.04
C GLY A 154 -53.05 -11.67 -15.54
N PRO A 155 -53.66 -11.40 -14.37
CA PRO A 155 -54.76 -12.20 -13.88
C PRO A 155 -56.05 -11.87 -14.65
N GLU A 156 -56.70 -12.90 -15.16
CA GLU A 156 -58.04 -12.87 -15.74
C GLU A 156 -59.06 -12.55 -14.64
N ARG A 157 -59.66 -11.35 -14.69
CA ARG A 157 -60.77 -10.99 -13.82
C ARG A 157 -62.03 -11.67 -14.34
N ARG A 158 -62.53 -12.67 -13.60
CA ARG A 158 -63.90 -13.15 -13.74
C ARG A 158 -64.84 -12.09 -13.16
N GLY A 159 -65.63 -11.46 -14.03
CA GLY A 159 -66.82 -10.69 -13.65
C GLY A 159 -68.05 -11.56 -13.86
N ALA A 160 -68.73 -11.88 -12.77
CA ALA A 160 -70.10 -12.38 -12.75
C ALA A 160 -71.06 -11.19 -12.69
N GLY A 161 -72.21 -11.29 -13.35
CA GLY A 161 -73.31 -10.31 -13.30
C GLY A 161 -73.88 -10.01 -14.68
#